data_AF-D8T7M7-F1
#
_entry.id   AF-D8T7M7-F1
#
_cell.length_a   1.000
_cell.length_b   1.000
_cell.length_c   1.000
_cell.angle_alpha   90.00
_cell.angle_beta   90.00
_cell.angle_gamma   90.00
#
_symmetry.space_group_name_H-M   'P 1'
#
loop_
_entity.id
_entity.type
_entity.pdbx_description
1 polymer ?
#
loop_
_entity_poly.entity_id
_entity_poly.type
_entity_poly.pdbx_seq_one_letter_code
_entity_poly.pdbx_strand_id
1 'polypeptide(L)'
;AQKGHGQQALNFFRLMELDGGASPDEITFVGILTACGHLGDLKEALRQFYSVTTDRKNLAITAEHYGCLIDILARLGHLGAAEDLFESMPFVPDRAARISLISACKLHKDSRRAVKTTERAIKQDPGHASSYVLLSNTYTQ
;
A
#
# COMPACT_ATOMS: atom_id res chain seq x y z
N ALA A 1 -17.25 10.52 8.58
CA ALA A 1 -18.09 10.04 7.47
C ALA A 1 -17.51 8.84 6.71
N GLN A 2 -16.19 8.71 6.50
CA GLN A 2 -15.58 7.65 5.66
C GLN A 2 -15.69 6.19 6.18
N LYS A 3 -15.76 5.96 7.49
CA LYS A 3 -15.82 4.59 8.05
C LYS A 3 -17.07 3.80 7.60
N GLY A 4 -18.21 4.48 7.43
CA GLY A 4 -19.45 3.84 6.99
C GLY A 4 -19.36 3.28 5.56
N HIS A 5 -18.75 4.05 4.65
CA HIS A 5 -18.60 3.64 3.25
C HIS A 5 -17.59 2.50 3.08
N GLY A 6 -16.53 2.45 3.89
CA GLY A 6 -15.57 1.34 3.86
C GLY A 6 -16.21 0.00 4.22
N GLN A 7 -17.06 -0.02 5.26
CA GLN A 7 -17.74 -1.25 5.67
C GLN A 7 -18.76 -1.72 4.63
N GLN A 8 -19.46 -0.78 3.99
CA GLN A 8 -20.38 -1.06 2.89
C GLN A 8 -19.64 -1.64 1.68
N ALA A 9 -18.50 -1.07 1.29
CA ALA A 9 -17.69 -1.59 0.19
C ALA A 9 -17.25 -3.05 0.42
N LEU A 10 -16.82 -3.38 1.64
CA LEU A 10 -16.47 -4.77 1.99
C LEU A 10 -17.68 -5.71 1.97
N ASN A 11 -18.86 -5.24 2.36
CA ASN A 11 -20.08 -6.04 2.31
C ASN A 11 -20.52 -6.30 0.87
N PHE A 12 -20.49 -5.28 0.01
CA PHE A 12 -20.79 -5.44 -1.42
C PHE A 12 -19.81 -6.41 -2.09
N PHE A 13 -18.52 -6.30 -1.76
CA PHE A 13 -17.52 -7.23 -2.26
C PHE A 13 -17.82 -8.68 -1.86
N ARG A 14 -18.13 -8.94 -0.59
CA ARG A 14 -18.50 -10.28 -0.11
C ARG A 14 -19.72 -10.84 -0.83
N LEU A 15 -20.73 -10.00 -1.09
CA LEU A 15 -21.90 -10.41 -1.87
C LEU A 15 -21.51 -10.77 -3.30
N MET A 16 -20.62 -9.99 -3.92
CA MET A 16 -20.11 -10.25 -5.25
C MET A 16 -19.38 -11.61 -5.35
N GLU A 17 -18.61 -11.97 -4.32
CA GLU A 17 -17.95 -13.29 -4.24
C GLU A 17 -18.94 -14.45 -4.03
N LEU A 18 -20.04 -14.22 -3.31
CA LEU A 18 -21.04 -15.25 -2.98
C LEU A 18 -22.05 -15.49 -4.10
N ASP A 19 -22.48 -14.45 -4.79
CA ASP A 19 -23.52 -14.53 -5.82
C ASP A 19 -23.00 -15.11 -7.14
N GLY A 20 -21.68 -15.22 -7.32
CA GLY A 20 -21.02 -15.86 -8.48
C GLY A 20 -21.25 -15.18 -9.83
N GLY A 21 -22.08 -14.13 -9.89
CA GLY A 21 -22.46 -13.43 -11.11
C GLY A 21 -21.52 -12.30 -11.55
N ALA A 22 -20.63 -11.84 -10.68
CA ALA A 22 -19.63 -10.82 -10.98
C ALA A 22 -18.28 -11.18 -10.35
N SER A 23 -17.21 -11.16 -11.15
CA SER A 23 -15.85 -11.35 -10.65
C SER A 23 -15.25 -10.00 -10.31
N PRO A 24 -14.54 -9.84 -9.18
CA PRO A 24 -13.78 -8.64 -8.92
C PRO A 24 -12.74 -8.44 -10.01
N ASP A 25 -12.59 -7.20 -10.45
CA ASP A 25 -11.49 -6.74 -11.29
C ASP A 25 -10.43 -6.01 -10.44
N GLU A 26 -9.34 -5.59 -11.10
CA GLU A 26 -8.22 -4.89 -10.45
C GLU A 26 -8.67 -3.61 -9.74
N ILE A 27 -9.57 -2.83 -10.35
CA ILE A 27 -10.07 -1.58 -9.80
C ILE A 27 -10.89 -1.84 -8.53
N THR A 28 -11.76 -2.84 -8.56
CA THR A 28 -12.55 -3.27 -7.41
C THR A 28 -11.63 -3.70 -6.26
N PHE A 29 -10.54 -4.40 -6.60
CA PHE A 29 -9.57 -4.87 -5.63
C PHE A 29 -8.78 -3.73 -4.94
N VAL A 30 -8.33 -2.71 -5.69
CA VAL A 30 -7.76 -1.48 -5.11
C VAL A 30 -8.75 -0.80 -4.16
N GLY A 31 -10.02 -0.71 -4.55
CA GLY A 31 -11.08 -0.13 -3.72
C GLY A 31 -11.24 -0.85 -2.36
N ILE A 32 -11.11 -2.16 -2.34
CA ILE A 32 -11.19 -2.99 -1.13
C ILE A 32 -10.00 -2.77 -0.22
N LEU A 33 -8.78 -2.77 -0.76
CA LEU A 33 -7.58 -2.49 0.05
C LEU A 33 -7.67 -1.08 0.65
N THR A 34 -8.12 -0.10 -0.14
CA THR A 34 -8.36 1.27 0.34
C THR A 34 -9.39 1.31 1.47
N ALA A 35 -10.51 0.59 1.33
CA ALA A 35 -11.53 0.47 2.36
C ALA A 35 -10.99 -0.17 3.64
N CYS A 36 -10.23 -1.27 3.54
CA CYS A 36 -9.55 -1.89 4.68
C CYS A 36 -8.61 -0.90 5.37
N GLY A 37 -7.87 -0.11 4.58
CA GLY A 37 -6.98 0.91 5.08
C GLY A 37 -7.65 2.05 5.83
N HIS A 38 -8.84 2.48 5.40
CA HIS A 38 -9.64 3.47 6.12
C HIS A 38 -10.27 2.92 7.40
N LEU A 39 -10.56 1.61 7.43
CA LEU A 39 -11.08 0.92 8.60
C LEU A 39 -9.98 0.52 9.60
N GLY A 40 -8.72 0.50 9.16
CA GLY A 40 -7.60 -0.03 9.94
C GLY A 40 -7.60 -1.55 10.06
N ASP A 41 -8.34 -2.25 9.18
CA ASP A 41 -8.45 -3.71 9.20
C ASP A 41 -7.32 -4.34 8.37
N LEU A 42 -6.12 -4.37 8.96
CA LEU A 42 -4.95 -4.97 8.32
C LEU A 42 -5.14 -6.47 8.07
N LYS A 43 -5.87 -7.16 8.94
CA LYS A 43 -6.10 -8.61 8.82
C LYS A 43 -6.88 -8.91 7.55
N GLU A 44 -7.90 -8.11 7.28
CA GLU A 44 -8.68 -8.24 6.04
C GLU A 44 -7.86 -7.82 4.81
N ALA A 45 -7.13 -6.71 4.87
CA ALA A 45 -6.27 -6.27 3.77
C ALA A 45 -5.27 -7.36 3.35
N LEU A 46 -4.61 -8.00 4.31
CA LEU A 46 -3.66 -9.09 4.05
C LEU A 46 -4.36 -10.33 3.47
N ARG A 47 -5.49 -10.74 4.05
CA ARG A 47 -6.27 -11.87 3.50
C ARG A 47 -6.62 -11.66 2.04
N GLN A 48 -7.12 -10.48 1.72
CA GLN A 48 -7.53 -10.12 0.37
C GLN A 48 -6.32 -10.04 -0.59
N PHE A 49 -5.18 -9.51 -0.14
CA PHE A 49 -3.94 -9.53 -0.92
C PHE A 49 -3.43 -10.94 -1.21
N TYR A 50 -3.42 -11.82 -0.19
CA TYR A 50 -2.97 -13.20 -0.37
C TYR A 50 -3.94 -14.03 -1.23
N SER A 51 -5.26 -13.85 -1.12
CA SER A 51 -6.23 -14.57 -1.95
C SER A 51 -6.07 -14.26 -3.43
N VAL A 52 -5.67 -13.02 -3.78
CA VAL A 52 -5.33 -12.68 -5.17
C VAL A 52 -4.08 -13.42 -5.65
N THR A 53 -3.03 -13.50 -4.83
CA THR A 53 -1.81 -14.24 -5.21
C THR A 53 -1.98 -15.76 -5.33
N THR A 54 -2.95 -16.35 -4.65
CA THR A 54 -3.06 -17.80 -4.48
C THR A 54 -4.25 -18.40 -5.22
N ASP A 55 -5.42 -17.79 -5.06
CA ASP A 55 -6.70 -18.36 -5.50
C ASP A 55 -7.25 -17.68 -6.75
N ARG A 56 -6.95 -16.39 -6.98
CA ARG A 56 -7.51 -15.60 -8.09
C ARG A 56 -6.50 -15.36 -9.20
N LYS A 57 -6.11 -16.43 -9.90
CA LYS A 57 -5.10 -16.40 -11.00
C LYS A 57 -5.39 -15.44 -12.16
N ASN A 58 -6.63 -14.96 -12.28
CA ASN A 58 -7.05 -14.04 -13.34
C ASN A 58 -6.88 -12.55 -12.97
N LEU A 59 -6.53 -12.25 -11.72
CA LEU A 59 -6.27 -10.89 -11.26
C LEU A 59 -4.77 -10.63 -11.19
N ALA A 60 -4.28 -9.65 -11.95
CA ALA A 60 -2.89 -9.24 -11.87
C ALA A 60 -2.69 -8.32 -10.67
N ILE A 61 -1.63 -8.57 -9.89
CA ILE A 61 -1.22 -7.62 -8.87
C ILE A 61 -0.42 -6.50 -9.53
N THR A 62 -0.93 -5.29 -9.40
CA THR A 62 -0.31 -4.05 -9.91
C THR A 62 0.44 -3.30 -8.81
N ALA A 63 1.22 -2.28 -9.20
CA ALA A 63 1.90 -1.40 -8.26
C ALA A 63 0.93 -0.69 -7.27
N GLU A 64 -0.29 -0.37 -7.70
CA GLU A 64 -1.30 0.29 -6.85
C GLU A 64 -1.76 -0.59 -5.68
N HIS A 65 -1.87 -1.91 -5.90
CA HIS A 65 -2.22 -2.86 -4.85
C HIS A 65 -1.15 -2.94 -3.77
N TYR A 66 0.12 -3.01 -4.19
CA TYR A 66 1.26 -2.92 -3.28
C TYR A 66 1.25 -1.56 -2.54
N GLY A 67 1.03 -0.46 -3.27
CA GLY A 67 1.00 0.87 -2.69
C GLY A 67 -0.06 1.02 -1.59
N CYS A 68 -1.27 0.49 -1.83
CA CYS A 68 -2.31 0.45 -0.82
C CYS A 68 -1.87 -0.35 0.41
N LEU A 69 -1.33 -1.55 0.24
CA LEU A 69 -0.93 -2.37 1.39
C LEU A 69 0.25 -1.77 2.17
N ILE A 70 1.22 -1.17 1.48
CA ILE A 70 2.35 -0.43 2.08
C ILE A 70 1.81 0.76 2.90
N ASP A 71 0.88 1.54 2.36
CA ASP A 71 0.26 2.65 3.08
C ASP A 71 -0.42 2.19 4.38
N ILE A 72 -1.17 1.10 4.32
CA ILE A 72 -1.85 0.52 5.48
C ILE A 72 -0.84 0.09 6.55
N LEU A 73 0.18 -0.68 6.15
CA LEU A 73 1.23 -1.16 7.05
C LEU A 73 1.99 0.02 7.69
N ALA A 74 2.34 1.03 6.88
CA ALA A 74 3.06 2.22 7.32
C ALA A 74 2.25 3.01 8.35
N ARG A 75 0.97 3.31 8.07
CA ARG A 75 0.09 4.06 8.98
C ARG A 75 -0.21 3.32 10.28
N LEU A 76 -0.19 2.00 10.27
CA LEU A 76 -0.38 1.17 11.46
C LEU A 76 0.94 0.90 12.23
N GLY A 77 2.06 1.45 11.78
CA GLY A 77 3.36 1.34 12.44
C GLY A 77 4.10 0.03 12.16
N HIS A 78 3.62 -0.80 11.24
CA HIS A 78 4.29 -2.02 10.79
C HIS A 78 5.39 -1.73 9.78
N LEU A 79 6.34 -0.85 10.14
CA LEU A 79 7.35 -0.31 9.23
C LEU A 79 8.26 -1.37 8.61
N GLY A 80 8.61 -2.42 9.36
CA GLY A 80 9.41 -3.53 8.84
C GLY A 80 8.70 -4.28 7.71
N ALA A 81 7.44 -4.65 7.93
CA ALA A 81 6.64 -5.30 6.90
C ALA A 81 6.36 -4.38 5.70
N ALA A 82 6.16 -3.08 5.94
CA ALA A 82 6.00 -2.10 4.87
C ALA A 82 7.27 -1.98 4.01
N GLU A 83 8.44 -1.97 4.64
CA GLU A 83 9.74 -1.98 3.97
C GLU A 83 9.97 -3.27 3.18
N ASP A 84 9.74 -4.43 3.80
CA ASP A 84 9.92 -5.73 3.12
C ASP A 84 9.02 -5.85 1.89
N LEU A 85 7.76 -5.40 2.02
CA LEU A 85 6.81 -5.38 0.91
C LEU A 85 7.27 -4.42 -0.18
N PHE A 86 7.72 -3.21 0.18
CA PHE A 86 8.30 -2.23 -0.74
C PHE A 86 9.50 -2.84 -1.48
N GLU A 87 10.43 -3.51 -0.79
CA GLU A 87 11.62 -4.20 -1.36
C GLU A 87 11.26 -5.36 -2.28
N SER A 88 10.20 -6.10 -1.98
CA SER A 88 9.74 -7.22 -2.80
C SER A 88 9.04 -6.83 -4.10
N MET A 89 8.71 -5.54 -4.30
CA MET A 89 7.98 -5.09 -5.48
C MET A 89 8.76 -5.38 -6.77
N PRO A 90 8.16 -6.12 -7.74
CA PRO A 90 8.77 -6.36 -9.05
C PRO A 90 8.60 -5.16 -10.00
N PHE A 91 8.03 -4.05 -9.52
CA PHE A 91 7.72 -2.83 -10.28
C PHE A 91 8.36 -1.60 -9.62
N VAL A 92 8.36 -0.48 -10.34
CA VAL A 92 8.71 0.82 -9.72
C VAL A 92 7.59 1.19 -8.73
N PRO A 93 7.89 1.41 -7.45
CA PRO A 93 6.90 1.82 -6.47
C PRO A 93 6.29 3.16 -6.86
N ASP A 94 4.97 3.27 -6.75
CA ASP A 94 4.29 4.53 -7.01
C ASP A 94 4.74 5.63 -6.02
N ARG A 95 4.46 6.89 -6.36
CA ARG A 95 4.83 8.03 -5.52
C ARG A 95 4.11 8.00 -4.16
N ALA A 96 2.89 7.49 -4.09
CA ALA A 96 2.09 7.49 -2.88
C ALA A 96 2.69 6.53 -1.84
N ALA A 97 3.01 5.30 -2.23
CA ALA A 97 3.66 4.28 -1.40
C ALA A 97 4.96 4.79 -0.77
N ARG A 98 5.80 5.46 -1.58
CA ARG A 98 7.05 6.08 -1.10
C ARG A 98 6.80 7.15 -0.05
N ILE A 99 5.87 8.07 -0.31
CA ILE A 99 5.55 9.16 0.60
C ILE A 99 4.97 8.62 1.90
N SER A 100 4.05 7.65 1.83
CA SER A 100 3.46 7.03 3.02
C SER A 100 4.51 6.35 3.88
N LEU A 101 5.41 5.55 3.29
CA LEU A 101 6.47 4.87 4.04
C LEU A 101 7.46 5.86 4.67
N ILE A 102 7.93 6.86 3.92
CA ILE A 102 8.84 7.90 4.44
C ILE A 102 8.17 8.70 5.57
N SER A 103 6.92 9.09 5.40
CA SER A 103 6.17 9.88 6.39
C SER A 103 5.95 9.08 7.69
N ALA A 104 5.61 7.81 7.57
CA ALA A 104 5.48 6.93 8.73
C ALA A 104 6.82 6.70 9.42
N CYS A 105 7.91 6.49 8.68
CA CYS A 105 9.25 6.38 9.25
C CYS A 105 9.62 7.63 10.05
N LYS A 106 9.31 8.83 9.55
CA LYS A 106 9.51 10.09 10.29
C LYS A 106 8.67 10.14 11.57
N LEU A 107 7.38 9.82 11.46
CA LEU A 107 6.45 9.81 12.60
C LEU A 107 6.96 8.88 13.73
N HIS A 108 7.49 7.72 13.36
CA HIS A 108 8.02 6.73 14.30
C HIS A 108 9.52 6.89 14.61
N LYS A 109 10.16 7.98 14.17
CA LYS A 109 11.58 8.27 14.37
C LYS A 109 12.54 7.18 13.86
N ASP A 110 12.16 6.50 12.78
CA ASP A 110 12.97 5.51 12.09
C ASP A 110 13.72 6.12 10.90
N SER A 111 14.72 6.94 11.22
CA SER A 111 15.54 7.61 10.20
C SER A 111 16.27 6.63 9.28
N ARG A 112 16.64 5.46 9.80
CA ARG A 112 17.35 4.44 9.02
C ARG A 112 16.50 3.95 7.85
N ARG A 113 15.24 3.57 8.10
CA ARG A 113 14.31 3.12 7.05
C ARG A 113 13.90 4.26 6.13
N ALA A 114 13.72 5.48 6.66
CA ALA A 114 13.41 6.65 5.84
C ALA A 114 14.49 6.93 4.79
N VAL A 115 15.77 6.91 5.20
CA VAL A 115 16.92 7.11 4.30
C VAL A 115 16.98 5.99 3.26
N LYS A 116 16.94 4.73 3.67
CA LYS A 116 17.00 3.58 2.74
C LYS A 116 15.87 3.61 1.70
N THR A 117 14.65 3.91 2.12
CA THR A 117 13.49 4.05 1.21
C THR A 117 13.74 5.15 0.18
N THR A 118 14.30 6.29 0.62
CA THR A 118 14.59 7.44 -0.25
C THR A 118 15.74 7.14 -1.23
N GLU A 119 16.80 6.47 -0.78
CA GLU A 119 17.91 6.06 -1.65
C GLU A 119 17.46 5.14 -2.78
N ARG A 120 16.63 4.14 -2.46
CA ARG A 120 16.06 3.26 -3.49
C ARG A 120 15.14 4.02 -4.45
N ALA A 121 14.33 4.93 -3.93
CA ALA A 121 13.47 5.79 -4.74
C ALA A 121 14.27 6.64 -5.74
N ILE A 122 15.45 7.15 -5.35
CA ILE A 122 16.34 7.90 -6.24
C ILE A 122 16.98 6.99 -7.30
N LYS A 123 17.44 5.79 -6.90
CA LYS A 123 18.05 4.84 -7.85
C LYS A 123 17.07 4.43 -8.96
N GLN A 124 15.77 4.34 -8.65
CA GLN A 124 14.73 3.96 -9.60
C GLN A 124 14.23 5.11 -10.47
N ASP A 125 14.35 6.36 -10.00
CA ASP A 125 13.91 7.55 -10.74
C ASP A 125 14.85 8.75 -10.48
N PRO A 126 16.02 8.78 -11.15
CA PRO A 126 17.05 9.80 -10.94
C PRO A 126 16.63 11.21 -11.39
N GLY A 127 15.57 11.34 -12.20
CA GLY A 127 15.16 12.59 -12.86
C GLY A 127 14.10 13.39 -12.12
N HIS A 128 13.45 12.83 -11.09
CA HIS A 128 12.40 13.55 -10.35
C HIS A 128 12.97 14.40 -9.21
N ALA A 129 12.89 15.72 -9.35
CA ALA A 129 13.28 16.71 -8.32
C ALA A 129 12.63 16.45 -6.94
N SER A 130 11.47 15.80 -6.90
CA SER A 130 10.79 15.43 -5.65
C SER A 130 11.58 14.43 -4.79
N SER A 131 12.46 13.63 -5.38
CA SER A 131 13.28 12.65 -4.65
C SER A 131 14.37 13.33 -3.81
N TYR A 132 14.93 14.45 -4.30
CA TYR A 132 15.88 15.28 -3.54
C TYR A 132 15.21 16.08 -2.42
N VAL A 133 13.98 16.56 -2.65
CA VAL A 133 13.17 17.22 -1.60
C VAL A 133 12.82 16.25 -0.48
N LEU A 134 12.43 15.01 -0.82
CA LEU A 134 12.19 13.96 0.18
C LEU A 134 13.45 13.66 1.01
N LEU A 135 14.60 13.59 0.34
CA LEU A 135 15.90 13.34 0.98
C LEU A 135 16.29 14.49 1.93
N SER A 136 16.24 15.74 1.47
CA SER A 136 16.42 16.92 2.34
C SER A 136 15.51 16.87 3.57
N ASN A 137 14.23 16.57 3.34
CA ASN A 137 13.23 16.51 4.42
C ASN A 137 13.44 15.31 5.36
N THR A 138 14.15 14.26 4.97
CA THR A 138 14.53 13.16 5.88
C THR A 138 15.72 13.51 6.78
N TYR A 139 16.56 14.46 6.38
CA TYR A 139 17.73 14.90 7.16
C TYR A 139 17.48 16.15 8.00
N THR A 140 16.46 16.96 7.69
CA THR A 140 16.08 18.11 8.52
C THR A 140 15.13 17.68 9.64
N GLN A 141 15.63 17.70 10.89
CA GLN A 141 14.86 17.63 12.14
C GLN A 141 14.50 19.03 12.64
#